data_AF-A0A0S3SIF9-F1
#
_entry.id   AF-A0A0S3SIF9-F1
#
_cell.length_a   1.000
_cell.length_b   1.000
_cell.length_c   1.000
_cell.angle_alpha   90.00
_cell.angle_beta   90.00
_cell.angle_gamma   90.00
#
_symmetry.space_group_name_H-M   'P 1'
#
loop_
_entity.id
_entity.type
_entity.pdbx_description
1 polymer ?
#
loop_
_entity_poly.entity_id
_entity_poly.type
_entity_poly.pdbx_seq_one_letter_code
_entity_poly.pdbx_strand_id
1 'polypeptide(L)'
;MNIKFVKASMEVEEAVALVIEELDIDNDRIINEEEFVSGFQKWLSSTSAPAPVSHSESQEDMYQSWEEVDMVVEERQSEAVVDKTTWAWFKAISYVVLGIAMLSILAEPLTESVHNFSNSVGLHPFFMSFILVPLATNAREATSAIKEASHKKPRTTSLAISEIYGGVLMNNILGFFAISVLICVGQVTWQYSAELLVVAIVCSIAGLTASFLSTFPLWSSFFAILLYPLSLVMVFVLDQVLHYK
;
A
#
# COMPACT_ATOMS: atom_id res chain seq x y z
N MET A 1 10.46 17.73 -30.55
CA MET A 1 9.03 17.42 -30.67
C MET A 1 8.78 16.22 -29.77
N ASN A 2 7.89 16.36 -28.79
CA ASN A 2 7.76 15.43 -27.66
C ASN A 2 6.82 14.29 -28.07
N ILE A 3 7.35 13.10 -28.30
CA ILE A 3 6.56 11.92 -28.64
C ILE A 3 5.96 11.40 -27.34
N LYS A 4 4.71 11.78 -27.07
CA LYS A 4 3.89 11.07 -26.09
C LYS A 4 3.60 9.71 -26.69
N PHE A 5 4.36 8.69 -26.28
CA PHE A 5 3.95 7.32 -26.54
C PHE A 5 2.52 7.15 -26.04
N VAL A 6 1.72 6.58 -26.93
CA VAL A 6 0.33 6.14 -26.77
C VAL A 6 -0.03 5.98 -25.31
N LYS A 7 -0.98 6.80 -24.85
CA LYS A 7 -1.57 6.64 -23.52
C LYS A 7 -2.12 5.21 -23.46
N ALA A 8 -1.82 4.45 -22.40
CA ALA A 8 -2.16 3.03 -22.29
C ALA A 8 -3.68 2.73 -22.40
N SER A 9 -4.54 3.75 -22.46
CA SER A 9 -5.99 3.68 -22.59
C SER A 9 -6.54 4.11 -23.97
N MET A 10 -5.71 4.31 -25.00
CA MET A 10 -6.19 4.62 -26.36
C MET A 10 -6.78 3.38 -27.02
N GLU A 11 -7.93 3.53 -27.69
CA GLU A 11 -8.51 2.48 -28.53
C GLU A 11 -7.55 2.12 -29.67
N VAL A 12 -7.50 0.84 -30.03
CA VAL A 12 -6.52 0.28 -30.98
C VAL A 12 -6.59 1.02 -32.32
N GLU A 13 -7.79 1.39 -32.74
CA GLU A 13 -8.09 2.12 -33.97
C GLU A 13 -7.49 3.55 -33.96
N GLU A 14 -7.49 4.22 -32.81
CA GLU A 14 -6.92 5.57 -32.65
C GLU A 14 -5.39 5.51 -32.66
N ALA A 15 -4.81 4.47 -32.04
CA ALA A 15 -3.37 4.25 -32.07
C ALA A 15 -2.87 3.92 -33.50
N VAL A 16 -3.62 3.11 -34.24
CA VAL A 16 -3.32 2.79 -35.64
C VAL A 16 -3.40 4.05 -36.51
N ALA A 17 -4.40 4.91 -36.29
CA ALA A 17 -4.55 6.15 -37.06
C ALA A 17 -3.35 7.10 -36.88
N LEU A 18 -2.87 7.29 -35.64
CA LEU A 18 -1.71 8.14 -35.37
C LEU A 18 -0.41 7.58 -35.95
N VAL A 19 -0.23 6.25 -35.91
CA VAL A 19 0.95 5.60 -36.48
C VAL A 19 0.96 5.74 -38.00
N ILE A 20 -0.19 5.62 -38.65
CA ILE A 20 -0.33 5.86 -40.09
C ILE A 20 -0.04 7.33 -40.38
N GLU A 21 -0.67 8.29 -39.68
CA GLU A 21 -0.46 9.73 -39.93
C GLU A 21 1.01 10.17 -39.84
N GLU A 22 1.81 9.53 -38.99
CA GLU A 22 3.22 9.90 -38.79
C GLU A 22 4.20 9.17 -39.73
N LEU A 23 3.88 7.95 -40.17
CA LEU A 23 4.78 7.11 -40.99
C LEU A 23 4.42 7.14 -42.49
N ASP A 24 3.17 7.41 -42.83
CA ASP A 24 2.68 7.49 -44.20
C ASP A 24 3.02 8.87 -44.80
N ILE A 25 4.04 8.91 -45.66
CA ILE A 25 4.58 10.14 -46.22
C ILE A 25 3.84 10.49 -47.51
N ASP A 26 3.43 9.48 -48.28
CA ASP A 26 2.74 9.65 -49.56
C ASP A 26 1.19 9.67 -49.45
N ASN A 27 0.67 9.44 -48.24
CA ASN A 27 -0.72 9.51 -47.84
C ASN A 27 -1.60 8.45 -48.55
N ASP A 28 -1.01 7.31 -48.90
CA ASP A 28 -1.70 6.18 -49.53
C ASP A 28 -2.42 5.26 -48.51
N ARG A 29 -2.29 5.56 -47.22
CA ARG A 29 -2.82 4.84 -46.05
C ARG A 29 -2.21 3.46 -45.86
N ILE A 30 -1.06 3.18 -46.45
CA ILE A 30 -0.35 1.90 -46.42
C ILE A 30 1.13 2.15 -46.18
N ILE A 31 1.62 1.82 -44.99
CA ILE A 31 3.04 1.96 -44.69
C ILE A 31 3.84 0.92 -45.49
N ASN A 32 4.62 1.39 -46.47
CA ASN A 32 5.52 0.53 -47.24
C ASN A 32 6.88 0.36 -46.54
N GLU A 33 7.73 -0.55 -47.03
CA GLU A 33 9.02 -0.84 -46.40
C GLU A 33 9.95 0.38 -46.35
N GLU A 34 9.93 1.23 -47.38
CA GLU A 34 10.78 2.42 -47.47
C GLU A 34 10.32 3.52 -46.49
N GLU A 35 9.01 3.72 -46.37
CA GLU A 35 8.39 4.61 -45.38
C GLU A 35 8.64 4.13 -43.95
N PHE A 36 8.49 2.83 -43.70
CA PHE A 36 8.78 2.24 -42.40
C PHE A 36 10.23 2.48 -41.98
N VAL A 37 11.19 2.17 -42.86
CA VAL A 37 12.62 2.31 -42.57
C VAL A 37 12.99 3.79 -42.41
N SER A 38 12.50 4.67 -43.28
CA SER A 38 12.81 6.10 -43.22
C SER A 38 12.20 6.79 -42.00
N GLY A 39 10.96 6.45 -41.64
CA GLY A 39 10.28 6.94 -40.44
C GLY A 39 11.01 6.54 -39.15
N PHE A 40 11.38 5.26 -39.02
CA PHE A 40 12.13 4.78 -37.86
C PHE A 40 13.56 5.34 -37.80
N GLN A 41 14.23 5.52 -38.95
CA GLN A 41 15.55 6.15 -39.00
C GLN A 41 15.49 7.62 -38.56
N LYS A 42 14.44 8.35 -38.95
CA LYS A 42 14.17 9.73 -38.50
C LYS A 42 13.89 9.77 -36.99
N TRP A 43 13.13 8.82 -36.45
CA TRP A 43 12.87 8.71 -35.01
C TRP A 43 14.14 8.40 -34.19
N LEU A 44 14.97 7.47 -34.65
CA LEU A 44 16.25 7.13 -34.00
C LEU A 44 17.22 8.31 -33.98
N SER A 45 17.32 9.06 -35.09
CA SER A 45 18.19 10.24 -35.15
C SER A 45 17.70 11.38 -34.26
N SER A 46 16.39 11.54 -34.10
CA SER A 46 15.77 12.58 -33.25
C SER A 46 15.91 12.33 -31.74
N THR A 47 16.26 11.10 -31.36
CA THR A 47 16.45 10.69 -29.94
C THR A 47 17.92 10.74 -29.51
N SER A 48 18.85 11.06 -30.41
CA SER A 48 20.31 11.03 -30.18
C SER A 48 20.90 12.23 -29.43
N ALA A 49 20.11 12.93 -28.60
CA ALA A 49 20.69 13.82 -27.59
C ALA A 49 21.08 12.97 -26.36
N PRO A 50 22.35 13.01 -25.91
CA PRO A 50 22.77 12.22 -24.77
C PRO A 50 22.03 12.72 -23.52
N ALA A 51 21.21 11.86 -22.92
CA ALA A 51 20.59 12.13 -21.63
C ALA A 51 21.69 12.39 -20.59
N PRO A 52 21.68 13.52 -19.86
CA PRO A 52 22.56 13.69 -18.73
C PRO A 52 22.16 12.67 -17.68
N VAL A 53 23.08 11.74 -17.38
CA VAL A 53 22.99 10.88 -16.20
C VAL A 53 23.24 11.77 -14.98
N SER A 54 22.17 12.35 -14.43
CA SER A 54 22.20 12.98 -13.11
C SER A 54 21.40 12.11 -12.14
N HIS A 55 22.13 11.42 -11.28
CA HIS A 55 21.60 10.82 -10.06
C HIS A 55 21.09 11.93 -9.13
N SER A 56 19.81 12.24 -9.24
CA SER A 56 19.03 12.88 -8.19
C SER A 56 17.57 12.57 -8.51
N GLU A 57 16.94 11.68 -7.75
CA GLU A 57 15.50 11.41 -7.82
C GLU A 57 14.77 12.76 -7.71
N SER A 58 14.24 13.22 -8.84
CA SER A 58 13.67 14.55 -8.98
C SER A 58 12.18 14.49 -8.63
N GLN A 59 11.62 15.61 -8.22
CA GLN A 59 10.21 15.70 -7.81
C GLN A 59 9.24 15.26 -8.95
N GLU A 60 9.66 15.37 -10.21
CA GLU A 60 8.95 14.87 -11.40
C GLU A 60 8.86 13.33 -11.45
N ASP A 61 9.92 12.61 -11.06
CA ASP A 61 9.91 11.14 -11.01
C ASP A 61 8.92 10.62 -9.96
N MET A 62 8.78 11.36 -8.85
CA MET A 62 7.78 11.06 -7.83
C MET A 62 6.36 11.28 -8.36
N TYR A 63 6.07 12.41 -9.02
CA TYR A 63 4.74 12.67 -9.58
C TYR A 63 4.35 11.66 -10.68
N GLN A 64 5.30 11.26 -11.53
CA GLN A 64 5.07 10.20 -12.52
C GLN A 64 4.78 8.85 -11.83
N SER A 65 5.47 8.53 -10.74
CA SER A 65 5.18 7.35 -9.92
C SER A 65 3.75 7.35 -9.37
N TRP A 66 3.24 8.50 -8.90
CA TRP A 66 1.86 8.62 -8.40
C TRP A 66 0.81 8.52 -9.51
N GLU A 67 1.03 9.15 -10.67
CA GLU A 67 0.12 9.09 -11.83
C GLU A 67 0.05 7.65 -12.41
N GLU A 68 1.17 6.95 -12.39
CA GLU A 68 1.27 5.56 -12.80
C GLU A 68 0.65 4.58 -11.78
N VAL A 69 0.70 4.87 -10.48
CA VAL A 69 -0.02 4.11 -9.44
C VAL A 69 -1.52 4.26 -9.62
N ASP A 70 -1.99 5.48 -9.89
CA ASP A 70 -3.42 5.76 -10.13
C ASP A 70 -3.94 4.95 -11.31
N MET A 71 -3.19 4.85 -12.41
CA MET A 71 -3.56 4.01 -13.56
C MET A 71 -3.70 2.51 -13.23
N VAL A 72 -2.82 1.95 -12.39
CA VAL A 72 -2.87 0.51 -12.05
C VAL A 72 -4.02 0.22 -11.09
N VAL A 73 -4.32 1.15 -10.17
CA VAL A 73 -5.49 1.07 -9.30
C VAL A 73 -6.78 1.20 -10.13
N GLU A 74 -6.80 2.11 -11.10
CA GLU A 74 -7.92 2.31 -12.01
C GLU A 74 -8.15 1.08 -12.92
N GLU A 75 -7.09 0.43 -13.40
CA GLU A 75 -7.17 -0.83 -14.15
C GLU A 75 -7.80 -1.96 -13.31
N ARG A 76 -7.36 -2.12 -12.05
CA ARG A 76 -7.94 -3.09 -11.09
C ARG A 76 -9.41 -2.77 -10.78
N GLN A 77 -9.76 -1.50 -10.71
CA GLN A 77 -11.14 -1.04 -10.47
C GLN A 77 -12.02 -1.15 -11.72
N SER A 78 -11.45 -1.04 -12.92
CA SER A 78 -12.16 -1.17 -14.19
C SER A 78 -12.50 -2.63 -14.52
N GLU A 79 -11.64 -3.60 -14.14
CA GLU A 79 -11.98 -5.03 -14.16
C GLU A 79 -13.11 -5.39 -13.18
N ALA A 80 -13.22 -4.66 -12.07
CA ALA A 80 -14.35 -4.76 -11.17
C ALA A 80 -15.52 -3.98 -11.79
N VAL A 81 -16.30 -4.61 -12.68
CA VAL A 81 -17.55 -4.06 -13.19
C VAL A 81 -18.46 -3.70 -12.01
N VAL A 82 -18.38 -2.45 -11.56
CA VAL A 82 -19.28 -1.90 -10.56
C VAL A 82 -20.58 -1.66 -11.30
N ASP A 83 -21.48 -2.63 -11.21
CA ASP A 83 -22.87 -2.41 -11.60
C ASP A 83 -23.37 -1.16 -10.87
N LYS A 84 -23.55 -0.04 -11.58
CA LYS A 84 -24.16 1.20 -11.08
C LYS A 84 -25.66 1.03 -10.79
N THR A 85 -26.05 -0.16 -10.38
CA THR A 85 -27.41 -0.53 -10.02
C THR A 85 -27.59 -0.26 -8.53
N THR A 86 -28.68 0.40 -8.16
CA THR A 86 -29.06 0.67 -6.75
C THR A 86 -29.04 -0.59 -5.86
N TRP A 87 -29.25 -1.75 -6.47
CA TRP A 87 -29.12 -3.07 -5.85
C TRP A 87 -27.70 -3.41 -5.40
N ALA A 88 -26.68 -3.08 -6.20
CA ALA A 88 -25.28 -3.34 -5.83
C ALA A 88 -24.86 -2.50 -4.61
N TRP A 89 -25.31 -1.25 -4.54
CA TRP A 89 -25.08 -0.37 -3.40
C TRP A 89 -25.76 -0.89 -2.13
N PHE A 90 -27.04 -1.29 -2.22
CA PHE A 90 -27.74 -1.88 -1.07
C PHE A 90 -27.10 -3.20 -0.61
N LYS A 91 -26.66 -4.04 -1.56
CA LYS A 91 -25.93 -5.28 -1.29
C LYS A 91 -24.62 -5.00 -0.56
N ALA A 92 -23.86 -3.99 -0.99
CA ALA A 92 -22.62 -3.59 -0.32
C ALA A 92 -22.88 -3.11 1.12
N ILE A 93 -23.89 -2.25 1.33
CA ILE A 93 -24.29 -1.81 2.66
C ILE A 93 -24.68 -3.00 3.54
N SER A 94 -25.47 -3.93 3.01
CA SER A 94 -25.86 -5.13 3.75
C SER A 94 -24.66 -5.97 4.19
N TYR A 95 -23.64 -6.13 3.33
CA TYR A 95 -22.44 -6.86 3.71
C TYR A 95 -21.63 -6.11 4.79
N VAL A 96 -21.54 -4.79 4.71
CA VAL A 96 -20.86 -3.98 5.73
C VAL A 96 -21.56 -4.10 7.08
N VAL A 97 -22.89 -3.95 7.12
CA VAL A 97 -23.68 -4.07 8.36
C VAL A 97 -23.57 -5.47 8.94
N LEU A 98 -23.63 -6.51 8.10
CA LEU A 98 -23.46 -7.89 8.53
C LEU A 98 -22.06 -8.13 9.13
N GLY A 99 -21.02 -7.58 8.50
CA GLY A 99 -19.64 -7.66 8.99
C GLY A 99 -19.48 -6.97 10.36
N ILE A 100 -20.03 -5.76 10.52
CA ILE A 100 -20.03 -5.05 11.80
C ILE A 100 -20.74 -5.87 12.87
N ALA A 101 -21.93 -6.39 12.57
CA ALA A 101 -22.70 -7.20 13.52
C ALA A 101 -21.95 -8.47 13.93
N MET A 102 -21.31 -9.16 12.98
CA MET A 102 -20.47 -10.32 13.28
C MET A 102 -19.29 -9.95 14.19
N LEU A 103 -18.57 -8.87 13.88
CA LEU A 103 -17.46 -8.40 14.71
C LEU A 103 -17.91 -8.05 16.13
N SER A 104 -19.05 -7.36 16.29
CA SER A 104 -19.59 -7.01 17.60
C SER A 104 -19.97 -8.24 18.43
N ILE A 105 -20.62 -9.25 17.82
CA ILE A 105 -21.03 -10.47 18.52
C ILE A 105 -19.81 -11.34 18.87
N LEU A 106 -18.80 -11.38 18.02
CA LEU A 106 -17.63 -12.25 18.18
C LEU A 106 -16.49 -11.61 18.98
N ALA A 107 -16.50 -10.29 19.21
CA ALA A 107 -15.43 -9.60 19.94
C ALA A 107 -15.26 -10.13 21.37
N GLU A 108 -16.33 -10.23 22.15
CA GLU A 108 -16.27 -10.71 23.54
C GLU A 108 -15.80 -12.18 23.64
N PRO A 109 -16.40 -13.15 22.90
CA PRO A 109 -15.92 -14.54 22.90
C PRO A 109 -14.46 -14.68 22.44
N LEU A 110 -14.02 -13.84 21.51
CA LEU A 110 -12.63 -13.85 21.04
C LEU A 110 -11.68 -13.40 22.15
N THR A 111 -11.99 -12.31 22.86
CA THR A 111 -11.19 -11.84 24.00
C THR A 111 -11.10 -12.91 25.10
N GLU A 112 -12.20 -13.57 25.43
CA GLU A 112 -12.21 -14.65 26.42
C GLU A 112 -11.38 -15.85 25.95
N SER A 113 -11.48 -16.22 24.67
CA SER A 113 -10.67 -17.29 24.08
C SER A 113 -9.17 -16.98 24.14
N VAL A 114 -8.78 -15.75 23.85
CA VAL A 114 -7.38 -15.29 23.98
C VAL A 114 -6.91 -15.38 25.42
N HIS A 115 -7.75 -14.98 26.39
CA HIS A 115 -7.40 -15.08 27.81
C HIS A 115 -7.21 -16.53 28.26
N ASN A 116 -8.12 -17.43 27.88
CA ASN A 116 -8.05 -18.85 28.24
C ASN A 116 -6.85 -19.56 27.58
N PHE A 117 -6.58 -19.24 26.31
CA PHE A 117 -5.40 -19.72 25.60
C PHE A 117 -4.10 -19.21 26.25
N SER A 118 -4.05 -17.92 26.59
CA SER A 118 -2.90 -17.32 27.28
C SER A 118 -2.60 -18.01 28.61
N ASN A 119 -3.62 -18.29 29.42
CA ASN A 119 -3.50 -19.02 30.68
C ASN A 119 -2.98 -20.45 30.48
N SER A 120 -3.38 -21.12 29.40
CA SER A 120 -2.97 -22.50 29.10
C SER A 120 -1.52 -22.60 28.64
N VAL A 121 -1.03 -21.58 27.93
CA VAL A 121 0.36 -21.50 27.45
C VAL A 121 1.30 -20.83 28.48
N GLY A 122 0.74 -20.19 29.51
CA GLY A 122 1.51 -19.48 30.54
C GLY A 122 2.07 -18.13 30.07
N LEU A 123 1.49 -17.53 29.03
CA LEU A 123 1.85 -16.18 28.57
C LEU A 123 0.85 -15.15 29.12
N HIS A 124 1.21 -13.86 29.12
CA HIS A 124 0.30 -12.79 29.53
C HIS A 124 -0.69 -12.48 28.39
N PRO A 125 -2.01 -12.29 28.65
CA PRO A 125 -3.01 -12.05 27.61
C PRO A 125 -2.71 -10.85 26.71
N PHE A 126 -1.97 -9.87 27.24
CA PHE A 126 -1.40 -8.76 26.48
C PHE A 126 -0.56 -9.25 25.29
N PHE A 127 0.46 -10.09 25.51
CA PHE A 127 1.31 -10.61 24.42
C PHE A 127 0.49 -11.40 23.39
N MET A 128 -0.44 -12.24 23.85
CA MET A 128 -1.27 -13.03 22.96
C MET A 128 -2.17 -12.15 22.09
N SER A 129 -2.73 -11.07 22.65
CA SER A 129 -3.57 -10.14 21.89
C SER A 129 -2.76 -9.39 20.84
N PHE A 130 -1.56 -8.89 21.20
CA PHE A 130 -0.70 -8.15 20.28
C PHE A 130 -0.15 -9.00 19.13
N ILE A 131 -0.10 -10.33 19.28
CA ILE A 131 0.28 -11.26 18.21
C ILE A 131 -0.93 -11.70 17.40
N LEU A 132 -1.99 -12.17 18.05
CA LEU A 132 -3.13 -12.78 17.37
C LEU A 132 -4.02 -11.76 16.67
N VAL A 133 -4.24 -10.58 17.27
CA VAL A 133 -5.14 -9.57 16.68
C VAL A 133 -4.56 -9.03 15.36
N PRO A 134 -3.30 -8.54 15.29
CA PRO A 134 -2.73 -8.09 14.02
C PRO A 134 -2.60 -9.21 12.99
N LEU A 135 -2.33 -10.44 13.43
CA LEU A 135 -2.30 -11.60 12.54
C LEU A 135 -3.67 -11.83 11.90
N ALA A 136 -4.76 -11.75 12.66
CA ALA A 136 -6.11 -11.95 12.14
C ALA A 136 -6.58 -10.79 11.26
N THR A 137 -6.38 -9.54 11.70
CA THR A 137 -6.89 -8.36 11.00
C THR A 137 -6.11 -8.04 9.72
N ASN A 138 -4.79 -8.29 9.72
CA ASN A 138 -3.91 -7.86 8.62
C ASN A 138 -3.44 -9.04 7.75
N ALA A 139 -3.85 -10.29 8.03
CA ALA A 139 -3.45 -11.45 7.23
C ALA A 139 -3.80 -11.31 5.74
N ARG A 140 -4.97 -10.76 5.43
CA ARG A 140 -5.40 -10.59 4.03
C ARG A 140 -4.52 -9.58 3.29
N GLU A 141 -4.23 -8.45 3.92
CA GLU A 141 -3.35 -7.41 3.36
C GLU A 141 -1.92 -7.94 3.21
N ALA A 142 -1.40 -8.64 4.24
CA ALA A 142 -0.09 -9.26 4.18
C ALA A 142 0.02 -10.29 3.04
N THR A 143 -0.98 -11.15 2.86
CA THR A 143 -0.97 -12.15 1.77
C THR A 143 -1.07 -11.51 0.39
N SER A 144 -1.86 -10.43 0.25
CA SER A 144 -1.92 -9.62 -0.97
C SER A 144 -0.55 -9.01 -1.30
N ALA A 145 0.05 -8.31 -0.35
CA ALA A 145 1.33 -7.65 -0.52
C ALA A 145 2.47 -8.65 -0.79
N ILE A 146 2.47 -9.82 -0.14
CA ILE A 146 3.43 -10.90 -0.42
C ILE A 146 3.27 -11.41 -1.86
N LYS A 147 2.03 -11.66 -2.29
CA LYS A 147 1.76 -12.10 -3.65
C LYS A 147 2.29 -11.07 -4.64
N GLU A 148 2.03 -9.79 -4.41
CA GLU A 148 2.46 -8.71 -5.28
C GLU A 148 3.99 -8.51 -5.32
N ALA A 149 4.64 -8.60 -4.16
CA ALA A 149 6.09 -8.57 -4.05
C ALA A 149 6.75 -9.81 -4.71
N SER A 150 6.06 -10.96 -4.78
CA SER A 150 6.59 -12.19 -5.38
C SER A 150 6.83 -12.08 -6.89
N HIS A 151 6.20 -11.11 -7.57
CA HIS A 151 6.41 -10.84 -9.00
C HIS A 151 7.80 -10.22 -9.30
N LYS A 152 8.61 -9.90 -8.27
CA LYS A 152 10.01 -9.46 -8.37
C LYS A 152 10.27 -8.27 -9.31
N LYS A 153 9.25 -7.44 -9.57
CA LYS A 153 9.38 -6.22 -10.37
C LYS A 153 9.48 -5.04 -9.40
N PRO A 154 10.44 -4.11 -9.57
CA PRO A 154 10.62 -2.99 -8.65
C PRO A 154 9.32 -2.20 -8.42
N ARG A 155 8.51 -2.02 -9.48
CA ARG A 155 7.20 -1.38 -9.42
C ARG A 155 6.20 -2.09 -8.49
N THR A 156 6.04 -3.42 -8.62
CA THR A 156 5.07 -4.17 -7.79
C THR A 156 5.56 -4.27 -6.35
N THR A 157 6.88 -4.29 -6.13
CA THR A 157 7.45 -4.21 -4.79
C THR A 157 7.19 -2.84 -4.14
N SER A 158 7.39 -1.74 -4.86
CA SER A 158 7.07 -0.40 -4.34
C SER A 158 5.59 -0.22 -4.05
N LEU A 159 4.71 -0.78 -4.90
CA LEU A 159 3.26 -0.76 -4.69
C LEU A 159 2.86 -1.56 -3.43
N ALA A 160 3.38 -2.77 -3.27
CA ALA A 160 3.16 -3.57 -2.07
C ALA A 160 3.67 -2.87 -0.79
N ILE A 161 4.81 -2.18 -0.86
CA ILE A 161 5.35 -1.39 0.26
C ILE A 161 4.42 -0.21 0.58
N SER A 162 3.95 0.53 -0.42
CA SER A 162 3.03 1.66 -0.24
C SER A 162 1.68 1.21 0.34
N GLU A 163 1.14 0.08 -0.13
CA GLU A 163 -0.09 -0.51 0.41
C GLU A 163 0.05 -0.86 1.90
N ILE A 164 1.16 -1.48 2.30
CA ILE A 164 1.42 -1.79 3.71
C ILE A 164 1.55 -0.50 4.55
N TYR A 165 2.32 0.48 4.08
CA TYR A 165 2.48 1.74 4.81
C TYR A 165 1.16 2.50 4.94
N GLY A 166 0.40 2.59 3.85
CA GLY A 166 -0.91 3.23 3.82
C GLY A 166 -1.90 2.54 4.74
N GLY A 167 -1.95 1.20 4.72
CA GLY A 167 -2.81 0.40 5.60
C GLY A 167 -2.48 0.60 7.07
N VAL A 168 -1.20 0.54 7.46
CA VAL A 168 -0.76 0.78 8.84
C VAL A 168 -1.08 2.21 9.29
N LEU A 169 -0.81 3.21 8.43
CA LEU A 169 -1.10 4.61 8.74
C LEU A 169 -2.60 4.85 8.93
N MET A 170 -3.43 4.36 8.01
CA MET A 170 -4.88 4.49 8.09
C MET A 170 -5.43 3.83 9.36
N ASN A 171 -5.01 2.59 9.65
CA ASN A 171 -5.48 1.86 10.82
C ASN A 171 -5.09 2.57 12.13
N ASN A 172 -3.84 3.06 12.21
CA ASN A 172 -3.37 3.77 13.40
C ASN A 172 -4.09 5.12 13.60
N ILE A 173 -4.29 5.92 12.54
CA ILE A 173 -4.99 7.20 12.63
C ILE A 173 -6.46 6.98 13.00
N LEU A 174 -7.13 6.01 12.37
CA LEU A 174 -8.54 5.72 12.65
C LEU A 174 -8.73 5.18 14.07
N GLY A 175 -7.83 4.30 14.53
CA GLY A 175 -7.84 3.78 15.90
C GLY A 175 -7.62 4.88 16.94
N PHE A 176 -6.62 5.74 16.72
CA PHE A 176 -6.38 6.90 17.59
C PHE A 176 -7.57 7.85 17.63
N PHE A 177 -8.18 8.13 16.47
CA PHE A 177 -9.37 8.98 16.36
C PHE A 177 -10.55 8.39 17.15
N ALA A 178 -10.84 7.10 16.97
CA ALA A 178 -11.93 6.43 17.67
C ALA A 178 -11.75 6.45 19.20
N ILE A 179 -10.55 6.12 19.70
CA ILE A 179 -10.24 6.15 21.13
C ILE A 179 -10.34 7.59 21.67
N SER A 180 -9.83 8.57 20.93
CA SER A 180 -9.91 10.00 21.31
C SER A 180 -11.35 10.47 21.45
N VAL A 181 -12.24 10.08 20.53
CA VAL A 181 -13.68 10.39 20.63
C VAL A 181 -14.29 9.79 21.89
N LEU A 182 -13.99 8.53 22.22
CA LEU A 182 -14.50 7.88 23.44
C LEU A 182 -14.03 8.57 24.72
N ILE A 183 -12.79 9.05 24.74
CA ILE A 183 -12.24 9.83 25.85
C ILE A 183 -12.95 11.19 25.97
N CYS A 184 -13.18 11.89 24.85
CA CYS A 184 -13.87 13.18 24.84
C CYS A 184 -15.32 13.08 25.35
N VAL A 185 -16.01 11.98 25.07
CA VAL A 185 -17.36 11.70 25.59
C VAL A 185 -17.32 11.21 27.06
N GLY A 186 -16.14 11.05 27.65
CA GLY A 186 -15.93 10.66 29.04
C GLY A 186 -16.23 9.18 29.31
N GLN A 187 -16.29 8.34 28.27
CA GLN A 187 -16.59 6.91 28.39
C GLN A 187 -15.35 6.09 28.81
N VAL A 188 -14.14 6.60 28.57
CA VAL A 188 -12.88 5.88 28.81
C VAL A 188 -11.84 6.83 29.41
N THR A 189 -11.12 6.37 30.44
CA THR A 189 -9.98 7.10 31.01
C THR A 189 -8.69 6.76 30.25
N TRP A 190 -7.82 7.76 30.02
CA TRP A 190 -6.52 7.55 29.37
C TRP A 190 -5.62 6.68 30.25
N GLN A 191 -5.30 5.46 29.80
CA GLN A 191 -4.42 4.50 30.50
C GLN A 191 -3.45 3.79 29.52
N TYR A 192 -3.36 4.25 28.27
CA TYR A 192 -2.59 3.60 27.20
C TYR A 192 -1.41 4.46 26.73
N SER A 193 -0.85 5.28 27.63
CA SER A 193 0.20 6.24 27.28
C SER A 193 1.49 5.52 26.87
N ALA A 194 1.81 4.41 27.54
CA ALA A 194 3.00 3.60 27.28
C ALA A 194 2.96 2.96 25.89
N GLU A 195 1.84 2.35 25.52
CA GLU A 195 1.66 1.66 24.24
C GLU A 195 1.77 2.65 23.08
N LEU A 196 1.10 3.80 23.19
CA LEU A 196 1.15 4.84 22.16
C LEU A 196 2.55 5.44 22.03
N LEU A 197 3.27 5.60 23.13
CA LEU A 197 4.66 6.07 23.11
C LEU A 197 5.58 5.06 22.41
N VAL A 198 5.44 3.76 22.69
CA VAL A 198 6.24 2.73 22.00
C VAL A 198 5.91 2.71 20.50
N VAL A 199 4.64 2.76 20.13
CA VAL A 199 4.23 2.83 18.71
C VAL A 199 4.82 4.08 18.05
N ALA A 200 4.76 5.24 18.70
CA ALA A 200 5.34 6.48 18.18
C ALA A 200 6.87 6.38 17.97
N ILE A 201 7.59 5.76 18.91
CA ILE A 201 9.04 5.53 18.78
C ILE A 201 9.34 4.60 17.60
N VAL A 202 8.62 3.47 17.52
CA VAL A 202 8.79 2.49 16.44
C VAL A 202 8.51 3.11 15.08
N CYS A 203 7.40 3.85 14.95
CA CYS A 203 7.06 4.59 13.73
C CYS A 203 8.08 5.66 13.39
N SER A 204 8.63 6.37 14.38
CA SER A 204 9.66 7.39 14.15
C SER A 204 10.96 6.76 13.65
N ILE A 205 11.40 5.64 14.24
CA ILE A 205 12.60 4.92 13.80
C ILE A 205 12.40 4.36 12.39
N ALA A 206 11.27 3.70 12.13
CA ALA A 206 10.95 3.13 10.82
C ALA A 206 10.84 4.22 9.75
N GLY A 207 10.12 5.32 10.04
CA GLY A 207 9.96 6.46 9.14
C GLY A 207 11.27 7.17 8.86
N LEU A 208 12.11 7.39 9.87
CA LEU A 208 13.42 8.01 9.70
C LEU A 208 14.35 7.12 8.86
N THR A 209 14.35 5.82 9.12
CA THR A 209 15.14 4.84 8.34
C THR A 209 14.66 4.82 6.89
N ALA A 210 13.35 4.77 6.65
CA ALA A 210 12.79 4.80 5.31
C ALA A 210 13.09 6.13 4.57
N SER A 211 13.15 7.25 5.30
CA SER A 211 13.44 8.57 4.71
C SER A 211 14.88 8.70 4.22
N PHE A 212 15.83 7.98 4.85
CA PHE A 212 17.24 8.03 4.48
C PHE A 212 17.67 6.93 3.51
N LEU A 213 16.84 5.88 3.32
CA LEU A 213 17.15 4.75 2.45
C LEU A 213 16.20 4.71 1.24
N SER A 214 16.64 5.17 0.06
CA SER A 214 15.90 4.96 -1.21
C SER A 214 15.89 3.50 -1.69
N THR A 215 16.77 2.64 -1.14
CA THR A 215 16.81 1.21 -1.50
C THR A 215 16.85 0.34 -0.25
N PHE A 216 15.95 -0.65 -0.20
CA PHE A 216 15.85 -1.59 0.92
C PHE A 216 16.61 -2.89 0.62
N PRO A 217 17.83 -3.09 1.16
CA PRO A 217 18.52 -4.36 1.05
C PRO A 217 17.82 -5.42 1.90
N LEU A 218 17.95 -6.70 1.53
CA LEU A 218 17.32 -7.82 2.24
C LEU A 218 17.66 -7.87 3.74
N TRP A 219 18.83 -7.38 4.15
CA TRP A 219 19.22 -7.33 5.56
C TRP A 219 18.38 -6.33 6.38
N SER A 220 17.79 -5.30 5.75
CA SER A 220 16.83 -4.39 6.41
C SER A 220 15.59 -5.15 6.92
N SER A 221 15.17 -6.21 6.22
CA SER A 221 14.07 -7.07 6.66
C SER A 221 14.36 -7.73 8.01
N PHE A 222 15.62 -8.10 8.30
CA PHE A 222 16.00 -8.64 9.60
C PHE A 222 15.74 -7.64 10.73
N PHE A 223 16.09 -6.36 10.54
CA PHE A 223 15.78 -5.31 11.51
C PHE A 223 14.29 -5.09 11.66
N ALA A 224 13.54 -5.06 10.56
CA ALA A 224 12.09 -4.88 10.60
C ALA A 224 11.40 -6.02 11.38
N ILE A 225 11.79 -7.27 11.13
CA ILE A 225 11.27 -8.45 11.84
C ILE A 225 11.65 -8.40 13.33
N LEU A 226 12.86 -7.95 13.67
CA LEU A 226 13.34 -7.85 15.05
C LEU A 226 12.67 -6.70 15.84
N LEU A 227 12.27 -5.63 15.15
CA LEU A 227 11.65 -4.45 15.77
C LEU A 227 10.31 -4.77 16.44
N TYR A 228 9.58 -5.75 15.90
CA TYR A 228 8.28 -6.17 16.41
C TYR A 228 8.34 -6.90 17.78
N PRO A 229 9.13 -7.97 17.99
CA PRO A 229 9.29 -8.54 19.33
C PRO A 229 9.97 -7.56 20.29
N LEU A 230 10.87 -6.70 19.79
CA LEU A 230 11.51 -5.66 20.60
C LEU A 230 10.50 -4.64 21.14
N SER A 231 9.55 -4.18 20.31
CA SER A 231 8.51 -3.25 20.76
C SER A 231 7.61 -3.88 21.81
N LEU A 232 7.29 -5.17 21.66
CA LEU A 232 6.47 -5.93 22.58
C LEU A 232 7.15 -6.08 23.97
N VAL A 233 8.46 -6.35 23.98
CA VAL A 233 9.27 -6.34 25.21
C VAL A 233 9.34 -4.93 25.82
N MET A 234 9.48 -3.90 24.99
CA MET A 234 9.56 -2.51 25.44
C MET A 234 8.28 -2.08 26.17
N VAL A 235 7.09 -2.41 25.64
CA VAL A 235 5.82 -2.14 26.32
C VAL A 235 5.76 -2.86 27.66
N PHE A 236 6.13 -4.14 27.70
CA PHE A 236 6.13 -4.90 28.95
C PHE A 236 7.05 -4.30 30.02
N VAL A 237 8.24 -3.84 29.63
CA VAL A 237 9.18 -3.18 30.55
C VAL A 237 8.62 -1.83 31.03
N LEU A 238 8.03 -1.04 30.15
CA LEU A 238 7.42 0.26 30.51
C LEU A 238 6.25 0.10 31.48
N ASP A 239 5.40 -0.90 31.26
CA ASP A 239 4.26 -1.19 32.11
C ASP A 239 4.69 -1.77 33.48
N GLN A 240 5.59 -2.76 33.49
CA GLN A 240 5.98 -3.48 34.71
C GLN A 240 7.04 -2.77 35.56
N VAL A 241 7.99 -2.07 34.93
CA VAL A 241 9.17 -1.50 35.63
C VAL A 241 8.97 -0.02 35.95
N LEU A 242 8.30 0.72 35.07
CA LEU A 242 8.18 2.18 35.19
C LEU A 242 6.80 2.64 35.69
N HIS A 243 5.83 1.75 35.85
CA HIS A 243 4.44 2.06 36.24
C HIS A 243 3.85 3.24 35.45
N TYR A 244 4.25 3.37 34.19
CA TYR A 244 3.84 4.46 33.32
C TYR A 244 2.49 4.10 32.70
N LYS A 245 1.40 4.73 33.20
CA LYS A 245 0.04 4.60 32.69
C LYS A 245 -0.24 5.56 31.54
#